data_AF-A0A7W1UHC7-F1
#
_entry.id   AF-A0A7W1UHC7-F1
#
_cell.length_a   1.000
_cell.length_b   1.000
_cell.length_c   1.000
_cell.angle_alpha   90.00
_cell.angle_beta   90.00
_cell.angle_gamma   90.00
#
_symmetry.space_group_name_H-M   'P 1'
#
loop_
_entity.id
_entity.type
_entity.pdbx_description
1 polymer ?
#
loop_
_entity_poly.entity_id
_entity_poly.type
_entity_poly.pdbx_seq_one_letter_code
_entity_poly.pdbx_strand_id
1 'polypeptide(L)'
;DFARPDTVILTNLGVNPSVLTHASVDERTHWAQPETLIASHHRRGADELPHRGLKDFGCEALPFKRFPANAAFYYGMLIAFFLSETFKEDVLGEVLPITSYATTVRRVVIDIAAKVVWTGRQVILKVTQSVMDTLQCAQLWARCQSPPPIRAI
;
A
#
# COMPACT_ATOMS: atom_id res chain seq x y z
N ASP A 1 15.42 39.26 -1.87
CA ASP A 1 15.63 37.85 -2.26
C ASP A 1 16.38 37.10 -1.17
N PHE A 2 15.65 36.42 -0.29
CA PHE A 2 16.25 35.44 0.62
C PHE A 2 16.76 34.28 -0.23
N ALA A 3 18.08 34.09 -0.28
CA ALA A 3 18.70 32.96 -0.96
C ALA A 3 18.02 31.67 -0.48
N ARG A 4 17.44 30.90 -1.41
CA ARG A 4 17.00 29.53 -1.10
C ARG A 4 18.22 28.77 -0.58
N PRO A 5 18.14 28.07 0.56
CA PRO A 5 19.27 27.28 1.01
C PRO A 5 19.61 26.25 -0.07
N ASP A 6 20.85 26.28 -0.55
CA ASP A 6 21.37 25.25 -1.44
C ASP A 6 21.14 23.88 -0.79
N THR A 7 20.42 23.01 -1.48
CA THR A 7 20.08 21.68 -0.94
C THR A 7 21.28 20.77 -1.11
N VAL A 8 21.97 20.48 -0.01
CA VAL A 8 23.09 19.53 0.00
C VAL A 8 22.54 18.11 0.19
N ILE A 9 22.74 17.25 -0.81
CA ILE A 9 22.37 15.83 -0.74
C ILE A 9 23.58 15.02 -0.29
N LEU A 10 23.45 14.34 0.86
CA LEU A 10 24.48 13.46 1.40
C LEU A 10 24.15 12.00 1.03
N THR A 11 25.14 11.27 0.53
CA THR A 11 25.00 9.86 0.17
C THR A 11 26.22 9.05 0.62
N ASN A 12 25.98 7.81 1.03
CA ASN A 12 27.04 6.84 1.36
C ASN A 12 27.53 6.08 0.11
N LEU A 13 26.89 6.28 -1.05
CA LEU A 13 27.31 5.72 -2.33
C LEU A 13 28.68 6.31 -2.71
N GLY A 14 29.66 5.44 -2.98
CA GLY A 14 31.06 5.82 -3.25
C GLY A 14 31.94 5.96 -2.00
N VAL A 15 31.36 6.05 -0.79
CA VAL A 15 32.12 6.05 0.48
C VAL A 15 32.32 4.62 0.99
N ASN A 16 31.28 3.80 0.91
CA ASN A 16 31.34 2.39 1.31
C ASN A 16 31.14 1.48 0.09
N PRO A 17 32.20 0.83 -0.42
CA PRO A 17 32.11 -0.07 -1.58
C PRO A 17 31.16 -1.26 -1.34
N SER A 18 30.92 -1.62 -0.07
CA SER A 18 30.09 -2.77 0.25
C SER A 18 28.61 -2.58 -0.12
N VAL A 19 28.14 -1.34 -0.21
CA VAL A 19 26.72 -0.99 -0.46
C VAL A 19 26.22 -1.52 -1.80
N LEU A 20 27.08 -1.59 -2.81
CA LEU A 20 26.71 -2.06 -4.15
C LEU A 20 27.27 -3.45 -4.47
N THR A 21 27.79 -4.20 -3.50
CA THR A 21 28.49 -5.48 -3.76
C THR A 21 27.63 -6.51 -4.47
N HIS A 22 26.34 -6.55 -4.15
CA HIS A 22 25.38 -7.47 -4.74
C HIS A 22 24.61 -6.88 -5.92
N ALA A 23 24.84 -5.60 -6.24
CA ALA A 23 24.24 -4.95 -7.39
C ALA A 23 24.93 -5.41 -8.69
N SER A 24 24.13 -5.61 -9.72
CA SER A 24 24.59 -5.84 -11.09
C SER A 24 25.43 -4.67 -11.60
N VAL A 25 26.19 -4.88 -12.68
CA VAL A 25 27.01 -3.83 -13.30
C VAL A 25 26.14 -2.65 -13.77
N ASP A 26 24.95 -2.95 -14.29
CA ASP A 26 23.99 -1.95 -14.76
C ASP A 26 23.45 -1.11 -13.59
N GLU A 27 23.07 -1.75 -12.48
CA GLU A 27 22.61 -1.05 -11.27
C GLU A 27 23.70 -0.18 -10.67
N ARG A 28 24.96 -0.64 -10.64
CA ARG A 28 26.10 0.16 -10.17
C ARG A 28 26.28 1.42 -11.00
N THR A 29 26.19 1.27 -12.32
CA THR A 29 26.33 2.38 -13.26
C THR A 29 25.17 3.36 -13.12
N HIS A 30 23.95 2.85 -12.93
CA HIS A 30 22.75 3.65 -12.70
C HIS A 30 22.85 4.49 -11.41
N TRP A 31 23.26 3.89 -10.30
CA TRP A 31 23.40 4.57 -9.00
C TRP A 31 24.59 5.51 -8.90
N ALA A 32 25.56 5.40 -9.81
CA ALA A 32 26.68 6.32 -9.92
C ALA A 32 26.31 7.65 -10.62
N GLN A 33 25.17 7.71 -11.33
CA GLN A 33 24.73 8.92 -12.03
C GLN A 33 24.11 9.95 -11.05
N PRO A 34 24.51 11.23 -11.10
CA PRO A 34 23.93 12.29 -10.28
C PRO A 34 22.40 12.43 -10.43
N GLU A 35 21.87 12.22 -11.63
CA GLU A 35 20.44 12.31 -11.94
C GLU A 35 19.64 11.27 -11.14
N THR A 36 20.17 10.05 -11.03
CA THR A 36 19.58 8.98 -10.24
C THR A 36 19.56 9.33 -8.75
N LEU A 37 20.65 9.91 -8.24
CA LEU A 37 20.76 10.34 -6.84
C LEU A 37 19.74 11.44 -6.52
N ILE A 38 19.63 12.45 -7.39
CA ILE A 38 18.67 13.55 -7.25
C ILE A 38 17.24 13.01 -7.30
N ALA A 39 16.91 12.17 -8.29
CA ALA A 39 15.58 11.58 -8.44
C ALA A 39 15.21 10.68 -7.25
N SER A 40 16.15 9.88 -6.73
CA SER A 40 15.96 9.08 -5.53
C SER A 40 15.73 9.97 -4.30
N HIS A 41 16.49 11.05 -4.15
CA HIS A 41 16.30 12.00 -3.05
C HIS A 41 14.92 12.66 -3.10
N HIS A 42 14.44 13.07 -4.27
CA HIS A 42 13.09 13.61 -4.44
C HIS A 42 11.98 12.61 -4.08
N ARG A 43 12.22 11.30 -4.27
CA ARG A 43 11.26 10.26 -3.88
C ARG A 43 11.14 10.05 -2.37
N ARG A 44 12.05 10.57 -1.54
CA ARG A 44 11.94 10.48 -0.07
C ARG A 44 10.68 11.13 0.49
N GLY A 45 10.16 12.16 -0.17
CA GLY A 45 8.86 12.75 0.21
C GLY A 45 7.69 11.78 -0.01
N ALA A 46 7.83 10.82 -0.92
CA ALA A 46 6.84 9.76 -1.13
C ALA A 46 6.88 8.71 -0.01
N ASP A 47 8.02 8.52 0.68
CA ASP A 47 8.13 7.59 1.81
C ASP A 47 7.27 8.01 3.01
N GLU A 48 6.85 9.29 3.07
CA GLU A 48 5.91 9.78 4.08
C GLU A 48 4.45 9.41 3.77
N LEU A 49 4.13 9.13 2.49
CA LEU A 49 2.76 8.84 2.07
C LEU A 49 2.22 7.55 2.70
N PRO A 50 2.97 6.43 2.77
CA PRO A 50 2.55 5.23 3.52
C PRO A 50 2.29 5.51 5.00
N HIS A 51 3.13 6.33 5.65
CA HIS A 51 2.94 6.68 7.06
C HIS A 51 1.66 7.51 7.27
N ARG A 52 1.36 8.43 6.35
CA ARG A 52 0.08 9.16 6.35
C ARG A 52 -1.09 8.21 6.11
N GLY A 53 -0.97 7.31 5.12
CA GLY A 53 -2.00 6.31 4.81
C GLY A 53 -2.32 5.38 5.98
N LEU A 54 -1.30 4.94 6.73
CA LEU A 54 -1.49 4.10 7.92
C LEU A 54 -2.26 4.82 9.02
N LYS A 55 -1.97 6.11 9.23
CA LYS A 55 -2.66 6.95 10.22
C LYS A 55 -4.13 7.15 9.83
N ASP A 56 -4.40 7.34 8.54
CA ASP A 56 -5.77 7.49 8.01
C ASP A 56 -6.54 6.15 8.01
N PHE A 57 -5.85 5.02 7.86
CA PHE A 57 -6.44 3.68 7.89
C PHE A 57 -6.87 3.27 9.30
N GLY A 58 -6.01 3.53 10.29
CA GLY A 58 -6.18 3.12 11.67
C GLY A 58 -6.52 4.27 12.60
N CYS A 59 -5.78 4.34 13.71
CA CYS A 59 -5.88 5.39 14.70
C CYS A 59 -4.50 5.75 15.23
N GLU A 60 -4.24 7.05 15.39
CA GLU A 60 -2.98 7.52 16.01
C GLU A 60 -2.95 7.25 17.51
N ALA A 61 -4.11 7.34 18.18
CA ALA A 61 -4.26 7.03 19.59
C ALA A 61 -4.65 5.56 19.77
N LEU A 62 -3.74 4.76 20.34
CA LEU A 62 -3.95 3.34 20.56
C LEU A 62 -4.95 3.10 21.70
N PRO A 63 -5.83 2.09 21.59
CA PRO A 63 -7.03 1.99 22.43
C PRO A 63 -6.77 1.41 23.84
N PHE A 64 -5.61 0.78 24.10
CA PHE A 64 -5.36 0.10 25.37
C PHE A 64 -4.44 0.91 26.29
N LYS A 65 -4.61 0.72 27.61
CA LYS A 65 -3.71 1.31 28.61
C LYS A 65 -2.37 0.58 28.72
N ARG A 66 -2.34 -0.71 28.40
CA ARG A 66 -1.15 -1.58 28.55
C ARG A 66 -0.37 -1.65 27.24
N PHE A 67 0.94 -1.48 27.33
CA PHE A 67 1.84 -1.53 26.17
C PHE A 67 1.74 -2.83 25.36
N PRO A 68 1.74 -4.05 25.94
CA PRO A 68 1.68 -5.28 25.14
C PRO A 68 0.42 -5.41 24.28
N ALA A 69 -0.73 -4.95 24.80
CA ALA A 69 -1.98 -4.96 24.05
C ALA A 69 -1.95 -3.96 22.88
N ASN A 70 -1.36 -2.77 23.12
CA ASN A 70 -1.13 -1.78 22.07
C ASN A 70 -0.13 -2.26 21.01
N ALA A 71 0.91 -2.99 21.40
CA ALA A 71 1.85 -3.58 20.46
C ALA A 71 1.15 -4.61 19.56
N ALA A 72 0.37 -5.53 20.14
CA ALA A 72 -0.41 -6.49 19.36
C ALA A 72 -1.41 -5.81 18.42
N PHE A 73 -2.10 -4.76 18.91
CA PHE A 73 -3.02 -3.96 18.08
C PHE A 73 -2.30 -3.27 16.93
N TYR A 74 -1.16 -2.64 17.19
CA TYR A 74 -0.37 -1.95 16.18
C TYR A 74 0.14 -2.90 15.09
N TYR A 75 0.67 -4.07 15.46
CA TYR A 75 1.09 -5.05 14.47
C TYR A 75 -0.08 -5.62 13.66
N GLY A 76 -1.23 -5.87 14.30
CA GLY A 76 -2.45 -6.26 13.60
C GLY A 76 -2.92 -5.19 12.62
N MET A 77 -2.88 -3.92 13.02
CA MET A 77 -3.21 -2.76 12.17
C MET A 77 -2.27 -2.65 10.98
N LEU A 78 -0.95 -2.87 11.17
CA LEU A 78 0.02 -2.89 10.07
C LEU A 78 -0.30 -3.99 9.06
N ILE A 79 -0.53 -5.23 9.53
CA ILE A 79 -0.87 -6.36 8.64
C ILE A 79 -2.15 -6.06 7.87
N ALA A 80 -3.18 -5.56 8.55
CA ALA A 80 -4.45 -5.18 7.92
C ALA A 80 -4.28 -4.06 6.89
N PHE A 81 -3.44 -3.05 7.19
CA PHE A 81 -3.12 -1.98 6.25
C PHE A 81 -2.44 -2.53 5.00
N PHE A 82 -1.42 -3.36 5.15
CA PHE A 82 -0.76 -4.01 4.01
C PHE A 82 -1.74 -4.83 3.16
N LEU A 83 -2.58 -5.66 3.79
CA LEU A 83 -3.62 -6.42 3.07
C LEU A 83 -4.60 -5.50 2.33
N SER A 84 -4.93 -4.34 2.90
CA SER A 84 -5.82 -3.38 2.26
C SER A 84 -5.19 -2.68 1.06
N GLU A 85 -3.90 -2.34 1.15
CA GLU A 85 -3.17 -1.70 0.05
C GLU A 85 -2.93 -2.70 -1.09
N THR A 86 -2.56 -3.96 -0.79
CA THR A 86 -2.42 -4.98 -1.83
C THR A 86 -3.76 -5.32 -2.48
N PHE A 87 -4.84 -5.42 -1.70
CA PHE A 87 -6.19 -5.60 -2.28
C PHE A 87 -6.57 -4.44 -3.20
N LYS A 88 -6.24 -3.20 -2.82
CA LYS A 88 -6.51 -2.01 -3.63
C LYS A 88 -5.72 -2.02 -4.94
N GLU A 89 -4.46 -2.41 -4.89
CA GLU A 89 -3.59 -2.49 -6.07
C GLU A 89 -3.96 -3.66 -7.00
N ASP A 90 -4.05 -4.87 -6.45
CA ASP A 90 -4.18 -6.11 -7.24
C ASP A 90 -5.62 -6.39 -7.71
N VAL A 91 -6.62 -6.00 -6.91
CA VAL A 91 -8.03 -6.35 -7.17
C VAL A 91 -8.82 -5.15 -7.67
N LEU A 92 -8.68 -3.98 -7.02
CA LEU A 92 -9.55 -2.82 -7.25
C LEU A 92 -9.11 -1.87 -8.37
N GLY A 93 -7.98 -2.10 -9.06
CA GLY A 93 -7.38 -1.12 -9.97
C GLY A 93 -8.28 -0.53 -11.07
N GLU A 94 -9.34 -1.22 -11.49
CA GLU A 94 -10.31 -0.73 -12.48
C GLU A 94 -11.57 -0.10 -11.87
N VAL A 95 -11.80 -0.29 -10.58
CA VAL A 95 -12.96 0.25 -9.86
C VAL A 95 -12.58 1.50 -9.06
N LEU A 96 -11.38 1.50 -8.47
CA LEU A 96 -10.85 2.63 -7.72
C LEU A 96 -9.40 2.92 -8.11
N PRO A 97 -9.00 4.19 -8.26
CA PRO A 97 -7.60 4.56 -8.43
C PRO A 97 -6.73 4.05 -7.27
N ILE A 98 -5.50 3.63 -7.55
CA ILE A 98 -4.51 3.21 -6.54
C ILE A 98 -4.23 4.34 -5.53
N THR A 99 -4.35 5.59 -5.95
CA THR A 99 -4.19 6.77 -5.09
C THR A 99 -5.34 6.99 -4.11
N SER A 100 -6.37 6.14 -4.12
CA SER A 100 -7.52 6.25 -3.21
C SER A 100 -7.11 5.98 -1.77
N TYR A 101 -7.66 6.78 -0.86
CA TYR A 101 -7.50 6.59 0.58
C TYR A 101 -8.25 5.34 1.07
N ALA A 102 -7.76 4.72 2.14
CA ALA A 102 -8.40 3.58 2.79
C ALA A 102 -9.87 3.84 3.16
N THR A 103 -10.20 5.07 3.57
CA THR A 103 -11.58 5.48 3.90
C THR A 103 -12.51 5.43 2.68
N THR A 104 -11.99 5.72 1.49
CA THR A 104 -12.74 5.63 0.23
C THR A 104 -12.99 4.18 -0.13
N VAL A 105 -11.95 3.34 -0.05
CA VAL A 105 -12.07 1.88 -0.28
C VAL A 105 -13.12 1.29 0.66
N ARG A 106 -13.06 1.62 1.96
CA ARG A 106 -14.05 1.20 2.94
C ARG A 106 -15.47 1.61 2.53
N ARG A 107 -15.70 2.90 2.25
CA ARG A 107 -17.05 3.41 1.95
C ARG A 107 -17.65 2.84 0.68
N VAL A 108 -16.83 2.61 -0.35
CA VAL A 108 -17.28 2.20 -1.68
C VAL A 108 -17.39 0.68 -1.80
N VAL A 109 -16.44 -0.06 -1.24
CA VAL A 109 -16.31 -1.50 -1.47
C VAL A 109 -16.78 -2.33 -0.27
N ILE A 110 -16.59 -1.83 0.97
CA ILE A 110 -16.87 -2.60 2.19
C ILE A 110 -18.24 -2.22 2.78
N ASP A 111 -18.52 -0.94 2.94
CA ASP A 111 -19.74 -0.40 3.55
C ASP A 111 -20.92 -0.42 2.56
N ILE A 112 -21.13 -1.55 1.87
CA ILE A 112 -22.24 -1.77 0.95
C ILE A 112 -23.38 -2.55 1.63
N ALA A 113 -24.61 -2.21 1.26
CA ALA A 113 -25.77 -2.97 1.70
C ALA A 113 -25.78 -4.34 0.99
N ALA A 114 -25.65 -5.41 1.79
CA ALA A 114 -25.66 -6.78 1.29
C ALA A 114 -26.41 -7.72 2.23
N LYS A 115 -26.95 -8.81 1.67
CA LYS A 115 -27.49 -9.94 2.44
C LYS A 115 -26.59 -11.14 2.25
N VAL A 116 -25.95 -11.60 3.32
CA VAL A 116 -25.19 -12.84 3.35
C VAL A 116 -26.14 -14.00 3.65
N VAL A 117 -26.17 -15.01 2.77
CA VAL A 117 -26.99 -16.21 2.91
C VAL A 117 -26.08 -17.42 3.01
N TRP A 118 -26.21 -18.15 4.11
CA TRP A 118 -25.51 -19.42 4.32
C TRP A 118 -26.38 -20.56 3.82
N THR A 119 -25.78 -21.43 3.01
CA THR A 119 -26.35 -22.69 2.56
C THR A 119 -25.34 -23.80 2.84
N GLY A 120 -25.78 -25.06 2.87
CA GLY A 120 -24.95 -26.16 3.39
C GLY A 120 -23.53 -26.30 2.80
N ARG A 121 -23.27 -25.82 1.57
CA ARG A 121 -21.95 -25.86 0.92
C ARG A 121 -21.47 -24.52 0.33
N GLN A 122 -22.22 -23.43 0.52
CA GLN A 122 -21.87 -22.16 -0.11
C GLN A 122 -22.36 -20.97 0.71
N VAL A 123 -21.57 -19.90 0.64
CA VAL A 123 -21.91 -18.58 1.18
C VAL A 123 -22.25 -17.69 0.00
N ILE A 124 -23.45 -17.12 -0.01
CA ILE A 124 -23.93 -16.28 -1.10
C ILE A 124 -24.02 -14.84 -0.59
N LEU A 125 -23.29 -13.94 -1.24
CA LEU A 125 -23.43 -12.50 -1.03
C LEU A 125 -24.45 -11.94 -2.03
N LYS A 126 -25.62 -11.51 -1.55
CA LYS A 126 -26.63 -10.83 -2.37
C LYS A 126 -26.48 -9.33 -2.22
N VAL A 127 -26.33 -8.64 -3.34
CA VAL A 127 -26.25 -7.17 -3.42
C VAL A 127 -27.27 -6.67 -4.45
N THR A 128 -27.52 -5.36 -4.48
CA THR A 128 -28.38 -4.76 -5.51
C THR A 128 -27.70 -4.81 -6.88
N GLN A 129 -28.50 -4.76 -7.95
CA GLN A 129 -27.96 -4.73 -9.31
C GLN A 129 -27.03 -3.52 -9.52
N SER A 130 -27.40 -2.36 -8.98
CA SER A 130 -26.56 -1.15 -9.02
C SER A 130 -25.17 -1.38 -8.43
N VAL A 131 -25.06 -2.13 -7.33
CA VAL A 131 -23.76 -2.45 -6.70
C VAL A 131 -22.99 -3.44 -7.55
N MET A 132 -23.64 -4.48 -8.12
CA MET A 132 -23.00 -5.43 -9.03
C MET A 132 -22.34 -4.73 -10.22
N ASP A 133 -23.05 -3.78 -10.82
CA ASP A 133 -22.60 -3.09 -12.02
C ASP A 133 -21.53 -2.03 -11.69
N THR A 134 -21.73 -1.24 -10.63
CA THR A 134 -20.80 -0.17 -10.23
C THR A 134 -19.46 -0.72 -9.76
N LEU A 135 -19.47 -1.80 -8.98
CA LEU A 135 -18.25 -2.43 -8.47
C LEU A 135 -17.73 -3.53 -9.41
N GLN A 136 -18.43 -3.84 -10.50
CA GLN A 136 -18.08 -4.94 -11.41
C GLN A 136 -17.79 -6.24 -10.64
N CYS A 137 -18.66 -6.61 -9.69
CA CYS A 137 -18.36 -7.62 -8.67
C CYS A 137 -17.89 -8.97 -9.24
N ALA A 138 -18.37 -9.36 -10.44
CA ALA A 138 -17.92 -10.59 -11.10
C ALA A 138 -16.42 -10.55 -11.46
N GLN A 139 -15.92 -9.41 -11.93
CA GLN A 139 -14.52 -9.22 -12.27
C GLN A 139 -13.65 -9.16 -11.01
N LEU A 140 -14.09 -8.41 -10.00
CA LEU A 140 -13.40 -8.39 -8.69
C LEU A 140 -13.27 -9.80 -8.10
N TRP A 141 -14.34 -10.57 -8.15
CA TRP A 141 -14.34 -11.96 -7.67
C TRP A 141 -13.35 -12.84 -8.44
N ALA A 142 -13.28 -12.71 -9.77
CA ALA A 142 -12.32 -13.44 -10.58
C ALA A 142 -10.86 -13.07 -10.21
N ARG A 143 -10.57 -11.78 -9.96
CA ARG A 143 -9.24 -11.33 -9.51
C ARG A 143 -8.88 -11.85 -8.12
N CYS A 144 -9.83 -11.86 -7.19
CA CYS A 144 -9.60 -12.46 -5.87
C CYS A 144 -9.20 -13.94 -5.93
N GLN A 145 -9.59 -14.66 -6.99
CA GLN A 145 -9.22 -16.06 -7.21
C GLN A 145 -7.90 -16.24 -7.97
N SER A 146 -7.29 -15.15 -8.44
CA SER A 146 -6.05 -15.17 -9.23
C SER A 146 -5.01 -14.25 -8.59
N PRO A 147 -4.55 -14.54 -7.36
CA PRO A 147 -3.54 -13.73 -6.69
C PRO A 147 -2.25 -13.67 -7.52
N PRO A 148 -1.54 -12.52 -7.53
CA PRO A 148 -0.27 -12.41 -8.24
C PRO A 148 0.73 -13.45 -7.72
N PRO A 149 1.53 -14.07 -8.61
CA PRO A 149 2.51 -15.07 -8.18
C PRO A 149 3.59 -14.40 -7.32
N ILE A 150 3.89 -15.00 -6.18
CA ILE A 150 5.04 -14.60 -5.35
C ILE A 150 6.29 -14.90 -6.17
N ARG A 151 6.98 -13.84 -6.62
CA ARG A 151 8.26 -13.98 -7.31
C ARG A 151 9.29 -14.49 -6.29
N ALA A 152 9.79 -15.70 -6.49
CA ALA A 152 10.96 -16.17 -5.76
C ALA A 152 12.16 -15.29 -6.16
N ILE A 153 12.85 -14.75 -5.15
CA ILE A 153 14.06 -13.94 -5.28
C ILE A 153 15.25 -14.88 -5.48
#